data_AF-A0A0K2Y1L2-F1
#
_entry.id   AF-A0A0K2Y1L2-F1
#
_cell.length_a   1.000
_cell.length_b   1.000
_cell.length_c   1.000
_cell.angle_alpha   90.00
_cell.angle_beta   90.00
_cell.angle_gamma   90.00
#
_symmetry.space_group_name_H-M   'P 1'
#
loop_
_entity.id
_entity.type
_entity.pdbx_description
1 polymer ?
#
loop_
_entity_poly.entity_id
_entity_poly.type
_entity_poly.pdbx_seq_one_letter_code
_entity_poly.pdbx_strand_id
1 'polypeptide(L)'
;MIRLVLVWLFCVNLGTAAVGQRLIWENGMTLLGFFNKHHIDPKIYYNLSYQDKELGTEIRAGVPYYVLKDDNNQLLQVLVPVGESVQLRLYKDSSGQYNLDFIPIIYSSAQKTLTMRIKHSPYHDILKATGDAKLAKEFIGIYKKTLNLKRAVIKDDQLNLIYTRKYRLNQPFGYPSIKAAMLQTHRRNHYVFAYRGKYYDEMGREVVEFLLETPVRYTRISSRFSLGRMHPILKQVRPHFGVDFAAKKGSLIHAATDGYIVSMGRKGGYGNAIEIKHGQDLRMVYAHMSAFARGLHMHSYVKRGQVIGRVGSTGLSTGPHLHFGVYRNDRPIDPLGRIRTAKSQLSGHEKQLFSQAIKPYLKSLEDMTSFEYAQKENTKNTD
;
A
#
# COMPACT_ATOMS: atom_id res chain seq x y z
N MET A 1 -17.97 31.13 6.38
CA MET A 1 -18.50 31.11 5.01
C MET A 1 -18.58 29.67 4.52
N ILE A 2 -19.81 29.19 4.40
CA ILE A 2 -20.34 27.98 3.72
C ILE A 2 -19.53 26.67 3.88
N ARG A 3 -19.96 25.88 4.87
CA ARG A 3 -19.67 24.44 5.01
C ARG A 3 -20.39 23.69 3.88
N LEU A 4 -19.67 23.29 2.84
CA LEU A 4 -20.16 22.33 1.85
C LEU A 4 -20.05 20.91 2.47
N VAL A 5 -21.15 20.48 3.08
CA VAL A 5 -21.42 19.06 3.34
C VAL A 5 -21.54 18.39 1.98
N LEU A 6 -20.53 17.60 1.59
CA LEU A 6 -20.55 16.88 0.33
C LEU A 6 -21.49 15.67 0.47
N VAL A 7 -22.74 15.94 0.09
CA VAL A 7 -23.81 14.97 -0.13
C VAL A 7 -23.34 13.92 -1.12
N TRP A 8 -23.77 12.68 -0.85
CA TRP A 8 -23.60 11.52 -1.69
C TRP A 8 -23.85 11.84 -3.17
N LEU A 9 -22.89 11.55 -4.05
CA LEU A 9 -23.20 11.27 -5.45
C LEU A 9 -23.66 9.81 -5.58
N PHE A 10 -24.74 9.51 -4.87
CA PHE A 10 -25.72 8.55 -5.33
C PHE A 10 -26.76 9.40 -6.06
N CYS A 11 -26.88 9.23 -7.38
CA CYS A 11 -28.10 9.66 -8.05
C CYS A 11 -29.22 8.74 -7.55
N VAL A 12 -29.82 9.11 -6.43
CA VAL A 12 -31.06 8.51 -5.93
C VAL A 12 -32.17 9.17 -6.75
N ASN A 13 -32.77 8.42 -7.66
CA ASN A 13 -34.13 8.74 -8.08
C ASN A 13 -34.99 8.69 -6.79
N LEU A 14 -35.54 9.84 -6.41
CA LEU A 14 -36.45 10.02 -5.28
C LEU A 14 -37.59 9.00 -5.39
N GLY A 15 -37.54 7.92 -4.60
CA GLY A 15 -38.60 6.91 -4.61
C GLY A 15 -38.36 5.62 -3.81
N THR A 16 -37.14 5.29 -3.40
CA THR A 16 -36.85 4.08 -2.61
C THR A 16 -35.85 4.36 -1.49
N ALA A 17 -36.09 3.82 -0.29
CA ALA A 17 -35.24 4.05 0.88
C ALA A 17 -34.03 3.09 0.83
N ALA A 18 -33.04 3.42 0.01
CA ALA A 18 -31.88 2.55 -0.13
C ALA A 18 -31.04 2.47 1.15
N VAL A 19 -30.82 1.25 1.67
CA VAL A 19 -30.04 1.01 2.89
C VAL A 19 -28.58 0.73 2.54
N GLY A 20 -27.69 1.60 3.03
CA GLY A 20 -26.25 1.43 2.95
C GLY A 20 -25.70 0.61 4.11
N GLN A 21 -25.01 -0.49 3.82
CA GLN A 21 -24.36 -1.34 4.82
C GLN A 21 -22.84 -1.35 4.65
N ARG A 22 -22.12 -1.32 5.77
CA ARG A 22 -20.66 -1.51 5.80
C ARG A 22 -20.36 -2.93 6.27
N LEU A 23 -19.70 -3.70 5.41
CA LEU A 23 -19.35 -5.10 5.64
C LEU A 23 -17.83 -5.29 5.58
N ILE A 24 -17.33 -6.46 5.98
CA ILE A 24 -15.91 -6.82 5.95
C ILE A 24 -15.70 -7.92 4.92
N TRP A 25 -14.73 -7.73 4.02
CA TRP A 25 -14.36 -8.75 3.04
C TRP A 25 -13.78 -9.98 3.74
N GLU A 26 -14.45 -11.12 3.61
CA GLU A 26 -14.13 -12.34 4.35
C GLU A 26 -12.81 -12.97 3.89
N ASN A 27 -12.19 -13.76 4.76
CA ASN A 27 -10.99 -14.51 4.39
C ASN A 27 -11.32 -15.56 3.32
N GLY A 28 -10.48 -15.66 2.29
CA GLY A 28 -10.69 -16.58 1.16
C GLY A 28 -11.76 -16.13 0.14
N MET A 29 -12.53 -15.07 0.41
CA MET A 29 -13.50 -14.54 -0.55
C MET A 29 -12.78 -13.95 -1.77
N THR A 30 -13.13 -14.45 -2.96
CA THR A 30 -12.67 -13.91 -4.25
C THR A 30 -13.78 -13.08 -4.89
N LEU A 31 -13.44 -12.25 -5.88
CA LEU A 31 -14.47 -11.49 -6.62
C LEU A 31 -15.50 -12.42 -7.30
N LEU A 32 -15.04 -13.52 -7.90
CA LEU A 32 -15.93 -14.54 -8.46
C LEU A 32 -16.76 -15.24 -7.37
N GLY A 33 -16.17 -15.52 -6.21
CA GLY A 33 -16.89 -16.06 -5.06
C GLY A 33 -17.98 -15.11 -4.56
N PHE A 34 -17.70 -13.80 -4.55
CA PHE A 34 -18.67 -12.76 -4.24
C PHE A 34 -19.83 -12.75 -5.26
N PHE A 35 -19.53 -12.85 -6.56
CA PHE A 35 -20.56 -12.92 -7.60
C PHE A 35 -21.46 -14.15 -7.42
N ASN A 36 -20.88 -15.31 -7.13
CA ASN A 36 -21.63 -16.52 -6.87
C ASN A 36 -22.55 -16.38 -5.64
N LYS A 37 -22.04 -15.81 -4.54
CA LYS A 37 -22.81 -15.54 -3.30
C LYS A 37 -24.01 -14.63 -3.53
N HIS A 38 -23.94 -13.74 -4.52
CA HIS A 38 -24.97 -12.73 -4.81
C HIS A 38 -25.73 -12.97 -6.12
N HIS A 39 -25.60 -14.17 -6.73
CA HIS A 39 -26.27 -14.54 -7.98
C HIS A 39 -26.02 -13.55 -9.14
N ILE A 40 -24.78 -13.06 -9.24
CA ILE A 40 -24.34 -12.14 -10.29
C ILE A 40 -23.70 -12.93 -11.43
N ASP A 41 -24.03 -12.59 -12.69
CA ASP A 41 -23.48 -13.26 -13.86
C ASP A 41 -21.93 -13.15 -13.88
N PRO A 42 -21.20 -14.28 -13.85
CA PRO A 42 -19.75 -14.27 -13.88
C PRO A 42 -19.15 -13.73 -15.19
N LYS A 43 -19.93 -13.62 -16.28
CA LYS A 43 -19.48 -12.98 -17.53
C LYS A 43 -18.96 -11.57 -17.30
N ILE A 44 -19.49 -10.83 -16.33
CA ILE A 44 -19.02 -9.50 -15.96
C ILE A 44 -17.53 -9.54 -15.60
N TYR A 45 -17.09 -10.54 -14.82
CA TYR A 45 -15.68 -10.74 -14.49
C TYR A 45 -14.86 -11.13 -15.73
N TYR A 46 -15.37 -12.05 -16.55
CA TYR A 46 -14.63 -12.53 -17.72
C TYR A 46 -14.50 -11.50 -18.85
N ASN A 47 -15.38 -10.50 -18.90
CA ASN A 47 -15.32 -9.39 -19.85
C ASN A 47 -14.35 -8.27 -19.43
N LEU A 48 -13.88 -8.28 -18.17
CA LEU A 48 -12.90 -7.30 -17.72
C LEU A 48 -11.59 -7.39 -18.49
N SER A 49 -10.91 -6.24 -18.62
CA SER A 49 -9.53 -6.20 -19.09
C SER A 49 -8.64 -7.06 -18.19
N TYR A 50 -7.54 -7.55 -18.75
CA TYR A 50 -6.55 -8.32 -17.98
C TYR A 50 -6.08 -7.57 -16.73
N GLN A 51 -5.81 -6.27 -16.86
CA GLN A 51 -5.36 -5.39 -15.77
C GLN A 51 -6.43 -5.26 -14.68
N ASP A 52 -7.70 -5.10 -15.05
CA ASP A 52 -8.80 -5.00 -14.09
C ASP A 52 -9.02 -6.33 -13.34
N LYS A 53 -8.75 -7.48 -13.98
CA LYS A 53 -8.77 -8.79 -13.31
C LYS A 53 -7.65 -8.94 -12.28
N GLU A 54 -6.44 -8.46 -12.57
CA GLU A 54 -5.37 -8.39 -11.58
C GLU A 54 -5.74 -7.47 -10.42
N LEU A 55 -6.28 -6.29 -10.71
CA LEU A 55 -6.74 -5.36 -9.67
C LEU A 55 -7.83 -5.99 -8.79
N GLY A 56 -8.80 -6.70 -9.36
CA GLY A 56 -9.80 -7.44 -8.60
C GLY A 56 -9.20 -8.57 -7.73
N THR A 57 -8.00 -9.05 -8.06
CA THR A 57 -7.27 -10.08 -7.30
C THR A 57 -6.53 -9.50 -6.10
N GLU A 58 -6.31 -8.19 -6.07
CA GLU A 58 -5.69 -7.46 -4.96
C GLU A 58 -6.66 -7.07 -3.84
N ILE A 59 -7.94 -7.42 -3.95
CA ILE A 59 -8.89 -7.31 -2.83
C ILE A 59 -8.44 -8.25 -1.72
N ARG A 60 -8.26 -7.70 -0.51
CA ARG A 60 -7.77 -8.46 0.65
C ARG A 60 -8.86 -8.67 1.68
N ALA A 61 -8.76 -9.79 2.38
CA ALA A 61 -9.54 -10.06 3.57
C ALA A 61 -9.37 -8.94 4.61
N GLY A 62 -10.42 -8.64 5.36
CA GLY A 62 -10.45 -7.59 6.38
C GLY A 62 -10.67 -6.17 5.83
N VAL A 63 -10.71 -5.99 4.51
CA VAL A 63 -11.03 -4.68 3.91
C VAL A 63 -12.52 -4.39 4.11
N PRO A 64 -12.89 -3.22 4.67
CA PRO A 64 -14.28 -2.83 4.73
C PRO A 64 -14.79 -2.45 3.34
N TYR A 65 -15.95 -2.95 2.97
CA TYR A 65 -16.63 -2.62 1.73
C TYR A 65 -18.07 -2.16 2.00
N TYR A 66 -18.65 -1.46 1.04
CA TYR A 66 -19.98 -0.86 1.18
C TYR A 66 -20.94 -1.52 0.21
N VAL A 67 -22.15 -1.79 0.68
CA VAL A 67 -23.23 -2.37 -0.10
C VAL A 67 -24.43 -1.44 -0.02
N LEU A 68 -25.04 -1.15 -1.16
CA LEU A 68 -26.35 -0.52 -1.24
C LEU A 68 -27.38 -1.54 -1.70
N LYS A 69 -28.50 -1.61 -0.99
CA LYS A 69 -29.67 -2.40 -1.38
C LYS A 69 -30.92 -1.53 -1.42
N ASP A 70 -31.91 -1.95 -2.22
CA ASP A 70 -33.25 -1.38 -2.20
C ASP A 70 -34.10 -1.95 -1.05
N ASP A 71 -35.35 -1.49 -0.97
CA ASP A 71 -36.34 -1.91 0.02
C ASP A 71 -36.71 -3.41 -0.08
N ASN A 72 -36.50 -4.02 -1.26
CA ASN A 72 -36.70 -5.45 -1.51
C ASN A 72 -35.44 -6.28 -1.21
N ASN A 73 -34.43 -5.68 -0.55
CA ASN A 73 -33.14 -6.30 -0.26
C ASN A 73 -32.36 -6.71 -1.53
N GLN A 74 -32.71 -6.16 -2.69
CA GLN A 74 -32.00 -6.35 -3.95
C GLN A 74 -30.72 -5.51 -3.96
N LEU A 75 -29.63 -6.12 -4.42
CA LEU A 75 -28.34 -5.45 -4.50
C LEU A 75 -28.33 -4.39 -5.61
N LEU A 76 -28.08 -3.12 -5.24
CA LEU A 76 -27.99 -2.01 -6.18
C LEU A 76 -26.55 -1.63 -6.49
N GLN A 77 -25.68 -1.61 -5.48
CA GLN A 77 -24.28 -1.23 -5.64
C GLN A 77 -23.37 -1.87 -4.60
N VAL A 78 -22.12 -2.13 -4.99
CA VAL A 78 -21.03 -2.53 -4.09
C VAL A 78 -19.81 -1.67 -4.37
N LEU A 79 -19.18 -1.15 -3.31
CA LEU A 79 -17.90 -0.44 -3.38
C LEU A 79 -16.85 -1.19 -2.55
N VAL A 80 -15.85 -1.75 -3.21
CA VAL A 80 -14.76 -2.51 -2.56
C VAL A 80 -13.44 -1.80 -2.77
N PRO A 81 -12.80 -1.25 -1.73
CA PRO A 81 -11.47 -0.66 -1.86
C PRO A 81 -10.43 -1.65 -2.38
N VAL A 82 -9.64 -1.21 -3.36
CA VAL A 82 -8.52 -1.97 -3.95
C VAL A 82 -7.26 -1.12 -3.78
N GLY A 83 -6.55 -1.37 -2.68
CA GLY A 83 -5.49 -0.48 -2.22
C GLY A 83 -6.04 0.84 -1.67
N GLU A 84 -5.34 1.95 -1.92
CA GLU A 84 -5.68 3.27 -1.37
C GLU A 84 -6.07 4.33 -2.42
N SER A 85 -6.00 4.00 -3.71
CA SER A 85 -6.24 4.95 -4.80
C SER A 85 -7.51 4.64 -5.59
N VAL A 86 -7.92 3.37 -5.67
CA VAL A 86 -9.06 2.92 -6.46
C VAL A 86 -9.94 1.97 -5.67
N GLN A 87 -11.21 1.91 -6.04
CA GLN A 87 -12.17 0.94 -5.54
C GLN A 87 -12.89 0.31 -6.73
N LEU A 88 -13.18 -0.97 -6.61
CA LEU A 88 -14.13 -1.65 -7.48
C LEU A 88 -15.51 -1.10 -7.18
N ARG A 89 -16.26 -0.74 -8.23
CA ARG A 89 -17.68 -0.43 -8.16
C ARG A 89 -18.43 -1.41 -9.04
N LEU A 90 -19.28 -2.20 -8.39
CA LEU A 90 -20.29 -3.04 -9.03
C LEU A 90 -21.63 -2.33 -8.86
N TYR A 91 -22.38 -2.13 -9.93
CA TYR A 91 -23.64 -1.39 -9.85
C TYR A 91 -24.67 -1.92 -10.85
N LYS A 92 -25.95 -1.82 -10.50
CA LYS A 92 -27.05 -2.11 -11.39
C LYS A 92 -27.40 -0.84 -12.20
N ASP A 93 -27.47 -0.95 -13.52
CA ASP A 93 -27.87 0.16 -14.39
C ASP A 93 -29.41 0.30 -14.50
N SER A 94 -29.88 1.27 -15.28
CA SER A 94 -31.31 1.51 -15.51
C SER A 94 -32.02 0.36 -16.24
N SER A 95 -31.29 -0.48 -16.97
CA SER A 95 -31.84 -1.69 -17.61
C SER A 95 -31.93 -2.88 -16.65
N GLY A 96 -31.42 -2.72 -15.43
CA GLY A 96 -31.37 -3.75 -14.43
C GLY A 96 -30.17 -4.71 -14.57
N GLN A 97 -29.20 -4.40 -15.43
CA GLN A 97 -28.00 -5.21 -15.62
C GLN A 97 -26.88 -4.76 -14.68
N TYR A 98 -26.10 -5.71 -14.17
CA TYR A 98 -24.92 -5.40 -13.37
C TYR A 98 -23.73 -5.03 -14.26
N ASN A 99 -23.06 -3.96 -13.89
CA ASN A 99 -21.84 -3.46 -14.49
C ASN A 99 -20.74 -3.36 -13.44
N LEU A 100 -19.49 -3.49 -13.87
CA LEU A 100 -18.32 -3.36 -13.01
C LEU A 100 -17.30 -2.41 -13.61
N ASP A 101 -16.82 -1.47 -12.80
CA ASP A 101 -15.67 -0.64 -13.13
C ASP A 101 -14.78 -0.38 -11.90
N PHE A 102 -13.65 0.29 -12.14
CA PHE A 102 -12.73 0.73 -11.10
C PHE A 102 -12.69 2.26 -11.11
N ILE A 103 -13.12 2.85 -9.99
CA ILE A 103 -13.19 4.31 -9.83
C ILE A 103 -12.20 4.78 -8.75
N PRO A 104 -11.70 6.03 -8.83
CA PRO A 104 -10.87 6.59 -7.77
C PRO A 104 -11.58 6.60 -6.41
N ILE A 105 -10.83 6.39 -5.33
CA ILE A 105 -11.34 6.59 -3.98
C ILE A 105 -11.28 8.07 -3.65
N ILE A 106 -12.43 8.65 -3.33
CA ILE A 106 -12.52 10.01 -2.79
C ILE A 106 -12.13 9.96 -1.31
N TYR A 107 -11.13 10.76 -0.94
CA TYR A 107 -10.68 10.95 0.44
C TYR A 107 -10.23 12.39 0.66
N SER A 108 -10.29 12.86 1.91
CA SER A 108 -9.57 14.05 2.34
C SER A 108 -8.21 13.65 2.93
N SER A 109 -7.24 14.56 2.93
CA SER A 109 -5.93 14.32 3.53
C SER A 109 -5.57 15.51 4.41
N ALA A 110 -5.05 15.24 5.61
CA ALA A 110 -4.55 16.26 6.51
C ALA A 110 -3.08 15.98 6.84
N GLN A 111 -2.25 17.03 6.80
CA GLN A 111 -0.93 16.99 7.41
C GLN A 111 -1.10 17.20 8.91
N LYS A 112 -0.43 16.35 9.70
CA LYS A 112 -0.42 16.38 11.15
C LYS A 112 1.02 16.38 11.65
N THR A 113 1.20 16.90 12.85
CA THR A 113 2.46 16.93 13.57
C THR A 113 2.30 16.20 14.89
N LEU A 114 3.34 15.54 15.35
CA LEU A 114 3.38 14.91 16.68
C LEU A 114 4.73 15.24 17.31
N THR A 115 4.72 15.86 18.47
CA THR A 115 5.92 16.15 19.27
C THR A 115 5.74 15.49 20.61
N MET A 116 6.70 14.68 21.04
CA MET A 116 6.60 14.06 22.37
C MET A 116 7.95 13.62 22.93
N ARG A 117 7.98 13.44 24.26
CA ARG A 117 9.06 12.76 24.97
C ARG A 117 8.68 11.31 25.25
N ILE A 118 9.61 10.40 25.02
CA ILE A 118 9.41 8.97 25.18
C ILE A 118 9.37 8.61 26.66
N LYS A 119 8.34 7.88 27.07
CA LYS A 119 8.13 7.40 28.45
C LYS A 119 8.29 5.89 28.57
N HIS A 120 7.88 5.14 27.56
CA HIS A 120 7.95 3.68 27.57
C HIS A 120 8.70 3.13 26.37
N SER A 121 8.18 3.38 25.16
CA SER A 121 8.85 3.03 23.92
C SER A 121 8.24 3.85 22.79
N PRO A 122 8.99 4.15 21.71
CA PRO A 122 8.44 4.92 20.61
C PRO A 122 7.16 4.31 20.02
N TYR A 123 7.07 2.98 19.94
CA TYR A 123 5.87 2.31 19.46
C TYR A 123 4.65 2.57 20.37
N HIS A 124 4.81 2.30 21.67
CA HIS A 124 3.72 2.42 22.62
C HIS A 124 3.25 3.87 22.76
N ASP A 125 4.18 4.81 22.84
CA ASP A 125 3.88 6.20 23.09
C ASP A 125 3.21 6.85 21.87
N ILE A 126 3.66 6.55 20.64
CA ILE A 126 3.00 7.00 19.41
C ILE A 126 1.57 6.42 19.34
N LEU A 127 1.41 5.11 19.63
CA LEU A 127 0.09 4.47 19.62
C LEU A 127 -0.85 5.12 20.64
N LYS A 128 -0.38 5.36 21.86
CA LYS A 128 -1.17 5.99 22.92
C LYS A 128 -1.57 7.42 22.57
N ALA A 129 -0.66 8.21 22.00
CA ALA A 129 -0.92 9.60 21.66
C ALA A 129 -1.85 9.77 20.44
N THR A 130 -1.83 8.82 19.50
CA THR A 130 -2.50 9.00 18.19
C THR A 130 -3.67 8.05 17.96
N GLY A 131 -3.77 6.95 18.73
CA GLY A 131 -4.64 5.82 18.43
C GLY A 131 -4.28 5.07 17.14
N ASP A 132 -3.15 5.40 16.48
CA ASP A 132 -2.81 4.91 15.15
C ASP A 132 -1.63 3.92 15.18
N ALA A 133 -1.96 2.65 15.32
CA ALA A 133 -0.97 1.57 15.29
C ALA A 133 -0.17 1.52 13.97
N LYS A 134 -0.76 1.98 12.85
CA LYS A 134 -0.05 2.00 11.57
C LYS A 134 1.04 3.07 11.54
N LEU A 135 0.80 4.21 12.19
CA LEU A 135 1.80 5.27 12.33
C LEU A 135 2.98 4.81 13.19
N ALA A 136 2.69 4.18 14.35
CA ALA A 136 3.72 3.61 15.21
C ALA A 136 4.56 2.56 14.47
N LYS A 137 3.91 1.64 13.72
CA LYS A 137 4.63 0.63 12.89
C LYS A 137 5.49 1.27 11.81
N GLU A 138 4.99 2.29 11.12
CA GLU A 138 5.76 2.98 10.08
C GLU A 138 7.00 3.68 10.66
N PHE A 139 6.85 4.36 11.78
CA PHE A 139 7.96 5.00 12.48
C PHE A 139 9.06 4.01 12.87
N ILE A 140 8.68 2.91 13.53
CA ILE A 140 9.63 1.84 13.90
C ILE A 140 10.28 1.24 12.64
N GLY A 141 9.50 1.04 11.57
CA GLY A 141 9.97 0.53 10.28
C GLY A 141 11.11 1.34 9.67
N ILE A 142 11.04 2.67 9.79
CA ILE A 142 12.04 3.60 9.28
C ILE A 142 13.36 3.49 10.07
N TYR A 143 13.30 3.53 11.40
CA TYR A 143 14.52 3.61 12.22
C TYR A 143 15.15 2.25 12.56
N LYS A 144 14.39 1.13 12.53
CA LYS A 144 14.89 -0.19 12.97
C LYS A 144 16.13 -0.70 12.20
N LYS A 145 16.40 -0.16 11.01
CA LYS A 145 17.54 -0.57 10.15
C LYS A 145 18.78 0.29 10.36
N THR A 146 18.63 1.49 10.90
CA THR A 146 19.74 2.41 11.20
C THR A 146 20.10 2.43 12.68
N LEU A 147 19.11 2.24 13.57
CA LEU A 147 19.27 2.27 15.01
C LEU A 147 18.68 1.01 15.66
N ASN A 148 19.39 0.47 16.65
CA ASN A 148 18.79 -0.50 17.56
C ASN A 148 17.91 0.24 18.57
N LEU A 149 16.66 0.50 18.22
CA LEU A 149 15.73 1.29 19.03
C LEU A 149 15.58 0.83 20.48
N LYS A 150 15.72 -0.48 20.75
CA LYS A 150 15.65 -1.01 22.12
C LYS A 150 16.82 -0.60 23.00
N ARG A 151 18.00 -0.35 22.40
CA ARG A 151 19.23 0.03 23.11
C ARG A 151 19.51 1.53 23.01
N ALA A 152 19.14 2.14 21.89
CA ALA A 152 19.48 3.51 21.57
C ALA A 152 18.56 4.53 22.25
N VAL A 153 17.28 4.17 22.41
CA VAL A 153 16.26 5.08 22.93
C VAL A 153 16.17 4.94 24.45
N ILE A 154 16.28 6.06 25.15
CA ILE A 154 16.10 6.15 26.60
C ILE A 154 14.87 6.98 26.95
N LYS A 155 14.49 6.95 28.24
CA LYS A 155 13.42 7.79 28.76
C LYS A 155 13.76 9.27 28.55
N ASP A 156 12.75 10.04 28.19
CA ASP A 156 12.79 11.48 27.91
C ASP A 156 13.51 11.93 26.63
N ASP A 157 14.02 10.98 25.84
CA ASP A 157 14.37 11.23 24.42
C ASP A 157 13.15 11.79 23.68
N GLN A 158 13.37 12.77 22.81
CA GLN A 158 12.33 13.42 22.03
C GLN A 158 12.12 12.74 20.68
N LEU A 159 10.87 12.68 20.23
CA LEU A 159 10.54 12.39 18.84
C LEU A 159 9.57 13.44 18.28
N ASN A 160 9.80 13.83 17.03
CA ASN A 160 8.95 14.74 16.28
C ASN A 160 8.58 14.11 14.94
N LEU A 161 7.31 14.14 14.55
CA LEU A 161 6.81 13.60 13.29
C LEU A 161 6.05 14.66 12.52
N ILE A 162 6.23 14.68 11.20
CA ILE A 162 5.35 15.35 10.25
C ILE A 162 4.82 14.26 9.33
N TYR A 163 3.51 14.04 9.32
CA TYR A 163 2.90 12.95 8.56
C TYR A 163 1.57 13.38 7.94
N THR A 164 1.21 12.77 6.82
CA THR A 164 -0.10 12.95 6.21
C THR A 164 -0.99 11.76 6.52
N ARG A 165 -2.27 12.03 6.82
CA ARG A 165 -3.28 11.00 7.06
C ARG A 165 -4.49 11.22 6.14
N LYS A 166 -4.90 10.16 5.44
CA LYS A 166 -6.12 10.15 4.62
C LYS A 166 -7.33 9.83 5.48
N TYR A 167 -8.47 10.42 5.15
CA TYR A 167 -9.77 10.20 5.80
C TYR A 167 -10.86 9.98 4.76
N ARG A 168 -11.77 9.05 5.06
CA ARG A 168 -12.99 8.80 4.29
C ARG A 168 -14.14 8.74 5.28
N LEU A 169 -15.18 9.56 5.08
CA LEU A 169 -16.30 9.70 6.03
C LEU A 169 -15.81 10.00 7.45
N ASN A 170 -14.84 10.92 7.57
CA ASN A 170 -14.15 11.29 8.82
C ASN A 170 -13.44 10.13 9.56
N GLN A 171 -13.32 8.95 8.94
CA GLN A 171 -12.59 7.81 9.47
C GLN A 171 -11.21 7.69 8.80
N PRO A 172 -10.14 7.38 9.55
CA PRO A 172 -8.82 7.14 8.96
C PRO A 172 -8.85 6.05 7.89
N PHE A 173 -8.31 6.36 6.72
CA PHE A 173 -8.26 5.46 5.58
C PHE A 173 -6.81 5.21 5.14
N GLY A 174 -6.52 3.99 4.68
CA GLY A 174 -5.17 3.60 4.25
C GLY A 174 -4.13 3.59 5.38
N TYR A 175 -2.88 3.80 5.00
CA TYR A 175 -1.73 3.99 5.88
C TYR A 175 -1.34 5.47 5.98
N PRO A 176 -0.81 5.91 7.13
CA PRO A 176 -0.16 7.21 7.22
C PRO A 176 1.04 7.27 6.27
N SER A 177 1.47 8.49 5.96
CA SER A 177 2.73 8.72 5.25
C SER A 177 3.54 9.73 6.04
N ILE A 178 4.53 9.22 6.77
CA ILE A 178 5.56 10.05 7.41
C ILE A 178 6.32 10.80 6.30
N LYS A 179 6.27 12.13 6.36
CA LYS A 179 6.97 13.05 5.46
C LYS A 179 8.34 13.43 6.01
N ALA A 180 8.40 13.66 7.31
CA ALA A 180 9.65 13.88 8.01
C ALA A 180 9.53 13.36 9.45
N ALA A 181 10.64 12.93 10.01
CA ALA A 181 10.71 12.50 11.40
C ALA A 181 12.07 12.90 11.98
N MET A 182 12.07 13.19 13.28
CA MET A 182 13.27 13.33 14.10
C MET A 182 13.13 12.40 15.29
N LEU A 183 14.18 11.63 15.57
CA LEU A 183 14.33 10.89 16.81
C LEU A 183 15.63 11.33 17.48
N GLN A 184 15.53 11.84 18.70
CA GLN A 184 16.67 12.13 19.53
C GLN A 184 17.13 10.85 20.21
N THR A 185 18.43 10.56 20.18
CA THR A 185 19.05 9.52 21.02
C THR A 185 20.38 10.03 21.56
N HIS A 186 20.64 9.86 22.86
CA HIS A 186 21.91 10.29 23.47
C HIS A 186 22.29 11.75 23.12
N ARG A 187 21.29 12.66 23.13
CA ARG A 187 21.42 14.07 22.75
C ARG A 187 21.81 14.35 21.29
N ARG A 188 21.73 13.36 20.39
CA ARG A 188 21.90 13.52 18.94
C ARG A 188 20.57 13.35 18.23
N ASN A 189 20.28 14.24 17.28
CA ASN A 189 19.07 14.18 16.49
C ASN A 189 19.32 13.36 15.22
N HIS A 190 18.46 12.38 14.98
CA HIS A 190 18.47 11.59 13.76
C HIS A 190 17.27 12.00 12.92
N TYR A 191 17.52 12.63 11.78
CA TYR A 191 16.47 13.09 10.88
C TYR A 191 16.25 12.09 9.75
N VAL A 192 14.99 11.97 9.34
CA VAL A 192 14.60 11.19 8.17
C VAL A 192 13.53 11.93 7.39
N PHE A 193 13.69 12.01 6.07
CA PHE A 193 12.81 12.70 5.14
C PHE A 193 12.32 11.75 4.03
N ALA A 194 11.03 11.82 3.73
CA ALA A 194 10.45 11.12 2.60
C ALA A 194 10.73 11.88 1.30
N TYR A 195 11.33 11.22 0.32
CA TYR A 195 11.58 11.78 -1.01
C TYR A 195 11.43 10.70 -2.07
N ARG A 196 10.60 10.96 -3.09
CA ARG A 196 10.32 10.04 -4.22
C ARG A 196 10.05 8.59 -3.78
N GLY A 197 9.24 8.39 -2.74
CA GLY A 197 8.83 7.07 -2.25
C GLY A 197 9.89 6.30 -1.43
N LYS A 198 10.98 6.96 -1.05
CA LYS A 198 12.06 6.43 -0.20
C LYS A 198 12.33 7.38 0.97
N TYR A 199 13.15 6.94 1.90
CA TYR A 199 13.58 7.72 3.06
C TYR A 199 15.07 8.02 2.98
N TYR A 200 15.44 9.24 3.32
CA TYR A 200 16.82 9.72 3.32
C TYR A 200 17.09 10.51 4.60
N ASP A 201 18.33 10.53 5.04
CA ASP A 201 18.78 11.49 6.05
C ASP A 201 19.00 12.89 5.44
N GLU A 202 19.36 13.86 6.28
CA GLU A 202 19.63 15.25 5.89
C GLU A 202 20.74 15.40 4.84
N MET A 203 21.64 14.42 4.74
CA MET A 203 22.74 14.40 3.77
C MET A 203 22.37 13.74 2.44
N GLY A 204 21.14 13.24 2.32
CA GLY A 204 20.65 12.51 1.15
C GLY A 204 21.13 11.07 1.09
N ARG A 205 21.62 10.48 2.19
CA ARG A 205 21.94 9.05 2.26
C ARG A 205 20.65 8.28 2.51
N GLU A 206 20.43 7.23 1.73
CA GLU A 206 19.19 6.46 1.84
C GLU A 206 19.14 5.66 3.14
N VAL A 207 18.03 5.80 3.86
CA VAL A 207 17.65 4.92 4.96
C VAL A 207 17.10 3.64 4.34
N VAL A 208 18.00 2.72 4.00
CA VAL A 208 17.66 1.48 3.30
C VAL A 208 16.77 0.60 4.17
N GLU A 209 15.50 0.49 3.78
CA GLU A 209 14.52 -0.35 4.46
C GLU A 209 14.73 -1.83 4.14
N PHE A 210 14.98 -2.14 2.86
CA PHE A 210 15.24 -3.47 2.32
C PHE A 210 15.85 -3.39 0.92
N LEU A 211 16.46 -4.50 0.48
CA LEU A 211 17.05 -4.67 -0.86
C LEU A 211 16.44 -5.90 -1.52
N LEU A 212 16.14 -5.79 -2.81
CA LEU A 212 15.60 -6.88 -3.62
C LEU A 212 16.58 -7.29 -4.71
N GLU A 213 16.57 -8.57 -5.06
CA GLU A 213 17.18 -9.07 -6.29
C GLU A 213 16.15 -9.12 -7.42
N THR A 214 16.64 -9.00 -8.67
CA THR A 214 15.79 -9.17 -9.85
C THR A 214 15.25 -10.60 -9.87
N PRO A 215 13.92 -10.80 -9.86
CA PRO A 215 13.34 -12.13 -9.66
C PRO A 215 13.43 -13.04 -10.90
N VAL A 216 13.74 -12.49 -12.07
CA VAL A 216 13.74 -13.25 -13.33
C VAL A 216 14.71 -12.63 -14.34
N ARG A 217 15.31 -13.47 -15.20
CA ARG A 217 15.99 -12.96 -16.40
C ARG A 217 14.92 -12.59 -17.44
N TYR A 218 14.86 -11.32 -17.80
CA TYR A 218 13.82 -10.76 -18.67
C TYR A 218 14.41 -10.10 -19.93
N THR A 219 13.62 -9.96 -20.97
CA THR A 219 14.01 -9.27 -22.22
C THR A 219 13.74 -7.78 -22.14
N ARG A 220 12.57 -7.40 -21.60
CA ARG A 220 12.17 -6.01 -21.33
C ARG A 220 11.15 -5.93 -20.20
N ILE A 221 11.00 -4.75 -19.63
CA ILE A 221 9.86 -4.42 -18.78
C ILE A 221 8.69 -4.08 -19.70
N SER A 222 7.64 -4.92 -19.73
CA SER A 222 6.45 -4.68 -20.55
C SER A 222 5.50 -3.67 -19.92
N SER A 223 5.51 -3.57 -18.59
CA SER A 223 4.65 -2.68 -17.83
C SER A 223 5.34 -2.28 -16.54
N ARG A 224 5.42 -0.98 -16.26
CA ARG A 224 5.97 -0.45 -15.01
C ARG A 224 4.89 -0.32 -13.95
N PHE A 225 5.32 -0.24 -12.69
CA PHE A 225 4.48 0.17 -11.58
C PHE A 225 3.85 1.55 -11.84
N SER A 226 2.59 1.71 -11.47
CA SER A 226 1.94 3.03 -11.44
C SER A 226 0.77 3.04 -10.47
N LEU A 227 0.59 4.16 -9.77
CA LEU A 227 -0.61 4.39 -8.94
C LEU A 227 -1.79 4.97 -9.74
N GLY A 228 -1.57 5.31 -11.02
CA GLY A 228 -2.56 5.88 -11.90
C GLY A 228 -1.93 6.29 -13.23
N ARG A 229 -1.75 5.34 -14.16
CA ARG A 229 -1.33 5.62 -15.54
C ARG A 229 -2.55 5.64 -16.46
N MET A 230 -2.54 6.43 -17.51
CA MET A 230 -3.53 6.29 -18.58
C MET A 230 -3.38 4.89 -19.21
N HIS A 231 -4.46 4.12 -19.24
CA HIS A 231 -4.51 2.81 -19.85
C HIS A 231 -4.52 2.99 -21.38
N PRO A 232 -3.56 2.41 -22.13
CA PRO A 232 -3.37 2.73 -23.54
C PRO A 232 -4.56 2.35 -24.42
N ILE A 233 -5.31 1.31 -24.04
CA ILE A 233 -6.47 0.82 -24.79
C ILE A 233 -7.79 1.44 -24.32
N LEU A 234 -7.93 1.63 -23.00
CA LEU A 234 -9.19 2.07 -22.40
C LEU A 234 -9.26 3.59 -22.24
N LYS A 235 -8.13 4.30 -22.45
CA LYS A 235 -7.94 5.73 -22.19
C LYS A 235 -8.35 6.18 -20.79
N GLN A 236 -8.41 5.25 -19.83
CA GLN A 236 -8.77 5.49 -18.43
C GLN A 236 -7.56 5.36 -17.53
N VAL A 237 -7.45 6.19 -16.50
CA VAL A 237 -6.35 6.09 -15.53
C VAL A 237 -6.54 4.83 -14.66
N ARG A 238 -5.59 3.89 -14.75
CA ARG A 238 -5.58 2.63 -13.99
C ARG A 238 -4.24 2.43 -13.27
N PRO A 239 -4.25 2.00 -12.01
CA PRO A 239 -3.03 1.57 -11.36
C PRO A 239 -2.55 0.23 -11.92
N HIS A 240 -1.25 0.00 -11.76
CA HIS A 240 -0.61 -1.29 -11.92
C HIS A 240 0.30 -1.48 -10.71
N PHE A 241 -0.08 -2.39 -9.80
CA PHE A 241 0.53 -2.55 -8.47
C PHE A 241 1.78 -3.44 -8.46
N GLY A 242 2.35 -3.69 -9.64
CA GLY A 242 3.60 -4.43 -9.80
C GLY A 242 4.38 -4.00 -11.03
N VAL A 243 5.30 -4.84 -11.44
CA VAL A 243 6.11 -4.69 -12.66
C VAL A 243 5.98 -5.97 -13.46
N ASP A 244 5.71 -5.83 -14.76
CA ASP A 244 5.64 -6.98 -15.66
C ASP A 244 6.98 -7.13 -16.37
N PHE A 245 7.64 -8.25 -16.08
CA PHE A 245 8.88 -8.65 -16.72
C PHE A 245 8.58 -9.63 -17.85
N ALA A 246 8.69 -9.18 -19.10
CA ALA A 246 8.53 -10.06 -20.26
C ALA A 246 9.69 -11.06 -20.31
N ALA A 247 9.37 -12.35 -20.29
CA ALA A 247 10.37 -13.42 -20.21
C ALA A 247 9.84 -14.68 -20.91
N LYS A 248 10.76 -15.52 -21.42
CA LYS A 248 10.37 -16.76 -22.10
C LYS A 248 9.60 -17.67 -21.13
N LYS A 249 8.53 -18.32 -21.60
CA LYS A 249 7.82 -19.36 -20.83
C LYS A 249 8.84 -20.39 -20.32
N GLY A 250 8.74 -20.76 -19.05
CA GLY A 250 9.66 -21.70 -18.40
C GLY A 250 10.90 -21.09 -17.75
N SER A 251 11.18 -19.78 -17.97
CA SER A 251 12.29 -19.06 -17.32
C SER A 251 12.18 -19.18 -15.79
N LEU A 252 13.32 -19.38 -15.12
CA LEU A 252 13.36 -19.53 -13.67
C LEU A 252 12.97 -18.22 -12.96
N ILE A 253 12.08 -18.35 -11.99
CA ILE A 253 11.71 -17.28 -11.07
C ILE A 253 12.42 -17.54 -9.74
N HIS A 254 13.11 -16.52 -9.23
CA HIS A 254 13.85 -16.56 -7.98
C HIS A 254 13.20 -15.65 -6.94
N ALA A 255 13.30 -16.03 -5.67
CA ALA A 255 12.87 -15.18 -4.56
C ALA A 255 13.75 -13.92 -4.49
N ALA A 256 13.13 -12.74 -4.58
CA ALA A 256 13.81 -11.45 -4.54
C ALA A 256 14.43 -11.11 -3.17
N THR A 257 14.00 -11.78 -2.11
CA THR A 257 14.54 -11.66 -0.74
C THR A 257 14.20 -12.93 0.05
N ASP A 258 14.83 -13.10 1.21
CA ASP A 258 14.50 -14.16 2.17
C ASP A 258 13.05 -14.01 2.64
N GLY A 259 12.39 -15.11 3.00
CA GLY A 259 11.06 -15.01 3.61
C GLY A 259 10.32 -16.33 3.67
N TYR A 260 9.06 -16.24 4.07
CA TYR A 260 8.15 -17.39 4.13
C TYR A 260 7.07 -17.27 3.08
N ILE A 261 6.75 -18.39 2.42
CA ILE A 261 5.59 -18.47 1.52
C ILE A 261 4.32 -18.37 2.37
N VAL A 262 3.52 -17.33 2.14
CA VAL A 262 2.23 -17.10 2.85
C VAL A 262 1.01 -17.40 1.99
N SER A 263 1.20 -17.57 0.69
CA SER A 263 0.18 -18.04 -0.24
C SER A 263 0.85 -18.70 -1.43
N MET A 264 0.27 -19.80 -1.92
CA MET A 264 0.77 -20.57 -3.06
C MET A 264 -0.38 -21.29 -3.72
N GLY A 265 -0.62 -21.05 -5.00
CA GLY A 265 -1.70 -21.69 -5.75
C GLY A 265 -2.32 -20.78 -6.80
N ARG A 266 -3.50 -21.17 -7.29
CA ARG A 266 -4.26 -20.38 -8.27
C ARG A 266 -5.01 -19.25 -7.57
N LYS A 267 -4.84 -18.02 -8.05
CA LYS A 267 -5.40 -16.80 -7.45
C LYS A 267 -5.96 -15.87 -8.53
N GLY A 268 -7.25 -16.02 -8.85
CA GLY A 268 -7.98 -15.09 -9.73
C GLY A 268 -7.24 -14.72 -11.02
N GLY A 269 -7.13 -13.42 -11.27
CA GLY A 269 -6.47 -12.85 -12.45
C GLY A 269 -4.98 -13.20 -12.54
N TYR A 270 -4.30 -13.38 -11.39
CA TYR A 270 -2.89 -13.76 -11.34
C TYR A 270 -2.58 -15.17 -11.81
N GLY A 271 -3.59 -16.04 -11.97
CA GLY A 271 -3.33 -17.45 -12.27
C GLY A 271 -2.56 -18.12 -11.16
N ASN A 272 -1.54 -18.92 -11.47
CA ASN A 272 -0.67 -19.48 -10.44
C ASN A 272 0.24 -18.39 -9.88
N ALA A 273 0.20 -18.23 -8.56
CA ALA A 273 0.99 -17.23 -7.87
C ALA A 273 1.60 -17.77 -6.57
N ILE A 274 2.72 -17.16 -6.19
CA ILE A 274 3.33 -17.28 -4.87
C ILE A 274 3.34 -15.90 -4.22
N GLU A 275 3.00 -15.84 -2.94
CA GLU A 275 3.26 -14.68 -2.10
C GLU A 275 4.30 -15.02 -1.04
N ILE A 276 5.38 -14.22 -0.99
CA ILE A 276 6.43 -14.34 0.02
C ILE A 276 6.34 -13.15 0.96
N LYS A 277 6.39 -13.41 2.27
CA LYS A 277 6.47 -12.39 3.30
C LYS A 277 7.87 -12.34 3.90
N HIS A 278 8.47 -11.16 3.93
CA HIS A 278 9.74 -10.87 4.58
C HIS A 278 9.50 -9.99 5.81
N GLY A 279 9.74 -10.53 7.00
CA GLY A 279 9.43 -9.83 8.24
C GLY A 279 7.95 -9.54 8.41
N GLN A 280 7.59 -8.43 9.06
CA GLN A 280 6.19 -8.09 9.37
C GLN A 280 5.53 -7.22 8.29
N ASP A 281 6.34 -6.46 7.55
CA ASP A 281 5.92 -5.30 6.77
C ASP A 281 6.10 -5.46 5.26
N LEU A 282 6.87 -6.45 4.79
CA LEU A 282 7.15 -6.62 3.36
C LEU A 282 6.52 -7.90 2.81
N ARG A 283 5.81 -7.77 1.69
CA ARG A 283 5.19 -8.87 0.95
C ARG A 283 5.50 -8.72 -0.54
N MET A 284 5.85 -9.80 -1.20
CA MET A 284 6.07 -9.85 -2.63
C MET A 284 5.12 -10.86 -3.27
N VAL A 285 4.61 -10.53 -4.45
CA VAL A 285 3.72 -11.37 -5.26
C VAL A 285 4.45 -11.73 -6.55
N TYR A 286 4.44 -13.02 -6.89
CA TYR A 286 4.97 -13.57 -8.13
C TYR A 286 3.82 -14.28 -8.84
N ALA A 287 3.35 -13.74 -9.96
CA ALA A 287 2.14 -14.21 -10.64
C ALA A 287 2.42 -14.72 -12.07
N HIS A 288 1.38 -15.27 -12.69
CA HIS A 288 1.39 -15.89 -14.02
C HIS A 288 2.35 -17.08 -14.17
N MET A 289 2.63 -17.79 -13.07
CA MET A 289 3.62 -18.87 -13.05
C MET A 289 3.12 -20.09 -13.85
N SER A 290 4.00 -20.73 -14.64
CA SER A 290 3.64 -22.00 -15.30
C SER A 290 3.72 -23.19 -14.34
N ALA A 291 4.66 -23.13 -13.40
CA ALA A 291 4.89 -24.17 -12.41
C ALA A 291 5.55 -23.58 -11.17
N PHE A 292 5.31 -24.22 -10.03
CA PHE A 292 6.03 -23.97 -8.79
C PHE A 292 7.28 -24.87 -8.69
N ALA A 293 8.29 -24.45 -7.93
CA ALA A 293 9.44 -25.30 -7.68
C ALA A 293 9.05 -26.50 -6.80
N ARG A 294 9.66 -27.67 -7.04
CA ARG A 294 9.37 -28.91 -6.31
C ARG A 294 9.72 -28.74 -4.82
N GLY A 295 8.89 -29.32 -3.96
CA GLY A 295 9.07 -29.32 -2.50
C GLY A 295 8.59 -28.04 -1.80
N LEU A 296 8.29 -26.97 -2.53
CA LEU A 296 7.70 -25.76 -1.94
C LEU A 296 6.22 -25.96 -1.63
N HIS A 297 5.81 -25.44 -0.48
CA HIS A 297 4.44 -25.43 0.02
C HIS A 297 4.20 -24.17 0.87
N MET A 298 2.96 -23.91 1.28
CA MET A 298 2.69 -22.82 2.23
C MET A 298 3.55 -22.99 3.49
N HIS A 299 4.04 -21.87 4.03
CA HIS A 299 4.98 -21.79 5.15
C HIS A 299 6.41 -22.26 4.88
N SER A 300 6.75 -22.70 3.66
CA SER A 300 8.16 -22.94 3.31
C SER A 300 8.97 -21.65 3.45
N TYR A 301 10.14 -21.75 4.10
CA TYR A 301 11.15 -20.70 4.09
C TYR A 301 11.93 -20.76 2.78
N VAL A 302 12.16 -19.59 2.18
CA VAL A 302 12.97 -19.44 0.97
C VAL A 302 14.07 -18.40 1.19
N LYS A 303 15.25 -18.68 0.65
CA LYS A 303 16.38 -17.75 0.63
C LYS A 303 16.31 -16.84 -0.59
N ARG A 304 16.87 -15.63 -0.48
CA ARG A 304 17.11 -14.75 -1.62
C ARG A 304 17.88 -15.50 -2.71
N GLY A 305 17.43 -15.37 -3.95
CA GLY A 305 18.00 -16.08 -5.10
C GLY A 305 17.57 -17.54 -5.23
N GLN A 306 16.80 -18.10 -4.29
CA GLN A 306 16.27 -19.46 -4.42
C GLN A 306 15.22 -19.52 -5.53
N VAL A 307 15.30 -20.55 -6.38
CA VAL A 307 14.26 -20.83 -7.40
C VAL A 307 12.94 -21.18 -6.72
N ILE A 308 11.88 -20.45 -7.05
CA ILE A 308 10.53 -20.65 -6.52
C ILE A 308 9.53 -21.13 -7.57
N GLY A 309 9.89 -21.08 -8.85
CA GLY A 309 9.09 -21.65 -9.92
C GLY A 309 9.51 -21.14 -11.29
N ARG A 310 8.55 -21.09 -12.22
CA ARG A 310 8.81 -20.80 -13.63
C ARG A 310 7.80 -19.83 -14.21
N VAL A 311 8.27 -18.95 -15.10
CA VAL A 311 7.43 -18.01 -15.87
C VAL A 311 6.42 -18.80 -16.69
N GLY A 312 5.19 -18.29 -16.73
CA GLY A 312 4.11 -18.85 -17.54
C GLY A 312 3.26 -17.74 -18.15
N SER A 313 2.02 -18.09 -18.43
CA SER A 313 0.98 -17.19 -18.91
C SER A 313 -0.37 -17.62 -18.32
N THR A 314 -0.35 -18.21 -17.11
CA THR A 314 -1.56 -18.71 -16.45
C THR A 314 -2.39 -17.57 -15.89
N GLY A 315 -3.67 -17.84 -15.62
CA GLY A 315 -4.61 -16.78 -15.29
C GLY A 315 -5.06 -16.09 -16.56
N LEU A 316 -5.38 -14.82 -16.45
CA LEU A 316 -5.60 -14.00 -17.63
C LEU A 316 -4.27 -13.30 -17.87
N SER A 317 -3.66 -13.47 -19.04
CA SER A 317 -2.37 -12.89 -19.40
C SER A 317 -2.30 -12.83 -20.91
N THR A 318 -1.75 -11.77 -21.47
CA THR A 318 -1.64 -11.58 -22.93
C THR A 318 -0.42 -12.28 -23.54
N GLY A 319 0.48 -12.82 -22.71
CA GLY A 319 1.64 -13.58 -23.14
C GLY A 319 2.62 -13.85 -22.00
N PRO A 320 3.67 -14.66 -22.22
CA PRO A 320 4.58 -15.07 -21.16
C PRO A 320 5.31 -13.89 -20.49
N HIS A 321 5.06 -13.72 -19.19
CA HIS A 321 5.72 -12.71 -18.36
C HIS A 321 5.59 -13.06 -16.87
N LEU A 322 6.37 -12.38 -16.03
CA LEU A 322 6.22 -12.40 -14.57
C LEU A 322 5.63 -11.06 -14.14
N HIS A 323 4.44 -11.07 -13.55
CA HIS A 323 3.97 -9.94 -12.74
C HIS A 323 4.62 -10.03 -11.35
N PHE A 324 5.36 -8.99 -10.99
CA PHE A 324 6.07 -8.88 -9.71
C PHE A 324 5.56 -7.68 -8.91
N GLY A 325 4.77 -7.95 -7.87
CA GLY A 325 4.23 -6.95 -6.95
C GLY A 325 5.06 -6.87 -5.67
N VAL A 326 5.25 -5.66 -5.13
CA VAL A 326 5.91 -5.45 -3.83
C VAL A 326 5.02 -4.56 -2.98
N TYR A 327 4.76 -4.99 -1.74
CA TYR A 327 3.86 -4.33 -0.82
C TYR A 327 4.55 -4.07 0.51
N ARG A 328 4.55 -2.80 0.95
CA ARG A 328 5.02 -2.39 2.28
C ARG A 328 3.83 -1.97 3.13
N ASN A 329 3.58 -2.69 4.21
CA ASN A 329 2.40 -2.51 5.06
C ASN A 329 1.13 -2.46 4.19
N ASP A 330 0.90 -3.51 3.40
CA ASP A 330 -0.23 -3.66 2.47
C ASP A 330 -0.36 -2.60 1.37
N ARG A 331 0.51 -1.58 1.33
CA ARG A 331 0.55 -0.61 0.24
C ARG A 331 1.46 -1.09 -0.90
N PRO A 332 0.97 -1.06 -2.15
CA PRO A 332 1.80 -1.36 -3.31
C PRO A 332 2.86 -0.27 -3.47
N ILE A 333 4.11 -0.68 -3.70
CA ILE A 333 5.25 0.22 -3.91
C ILE A 333 6.04 -0.21 -5.15
N ASP A 334 6.72 0.73 -5.79
CA ASP A 334 7.52 0.44 -6.99
C ASP A 334 8.68 -0.54 -6.67
N PRO A 335 8.68 -1.76 -7.24
CA PRO A 335 9.75 -2.72 -7.07
C PRO A 335 11.09 -2.24 -7.64
N LEU A 336 11.09 -1.52 -8.76
CA LEU A 336 12.31 -1.16 -9.49
C LEU A 336 13.22 -0.25 -8.67
N GLY A 337 12.64 0.65 -7.89
CA GLY A 337 13.40 1.49 -6.97
C GLY A 337 14.10 0.72 -5.85
N ARG A 338 13.79 -0.57 -5.65
CA ARG A 338 14.28 -1.41 -4.53
C ARG A 338 15.15 -2.58 -4.99
N ILE A 339 15.16 -2.90 -6.28
CA ILE A 339 16.02 -3.94 -6.86
C ILE A 339 17.45 -3.40 -7.02
N ARG A 340 18.37 -3.85 -6.17
CA ARG A 340 19.81 -3.49 -6.18
C ARG A 340 20.56 -4.21 -5.06
N THR A 341 21.89 -4.21 -5.19
CA THR A 341 22.81 -4.85 -4.24
C THR A 341 23.39 -3.91 -3.17
N ALA A 342 23.33 -2.59 -3.38
CA ALA A 342 23.96 -1.61 -2.48
C ALA A 342 23.02 -0.45 -2.09
N LYS A 343 23.35 0.22 -0.97
CA LYS A 343 22.70 1.46 -0.54
C LYS A 343 22.97 2.58 -1.54
N SER A 344 22.03 3.52 -1.68
CA SER A 344 22.23 4.70 -2.53
C SER A 344 22.38 5.97 -1.70
N GLN A 345 23.03 6.96 -2.30
CA GLN A 345 23.09 8.33 -1.82
C GLN A 345 22.74 9.24 -3.00
N LEU A 346 21.91 10.25 -2.75
CA LEU A 346 21.57 11.25 -3.75
C LEU A 346 22.81 12.08 -4.09
N SER A 347 23.00 12.36 -5.38
CA SER A 347 24.12 13.14 -5.91
C SER A 347 23.66 14.11 -7.00
N GLY A 348 24.54 15.05 -7.37
CA GLY A 348 24.30 16.01 -8.46
C GLY A 348 23.02 16.83 -8.29
N HIS A 349 22.29 17.03 -9.39
CA HIS A 349 21.05 17.80 -9.44
C HIS A 349 19.95 17.24 -8.52
N GLU A 350 19.86 15.92 -8.42
CA GLU A 350 18.85 15.26 -7.59
C GLU A 350 19.06 15.56 -6.09
N LYS A 351 20.32 15.63 -5.64
CA LYS A 351 20.66 16.04 -4.27
C LYS A 351 20.24 17.49 -4.01
N GLN A 352 20.41 18.39 -4.97
CA GLN A 352 19.98 19.79 -4.84
C GLN A 352 18.46 19.90 -4.70
N LEU A 353 17.70 19.19 -5.54
CA LEU A 353 16.24 19.14 -5.46
C LEU A 353 15.78 18.55 -4.11
N PHE A 354 16.44 17.51 -3.63
CA PHE A 354 16.18 16.94 -2.31
C PHE A 354 16.44 17.96 -1.20
N SER A 355 17.62 18.58 -1.17
CA SER A 355 17.96 19.58 -0.15
C SER A 355 16.97 20.74 -0.14
N GLN A 356 16.48 21.19 -1.30
CA GLN A 356 15.42 22.20 -1.37
C GLN A 356 14.07 21.69 -0.85
N ALA A 357 13.69 20.46 -1.21
CA ALA A 357 12.42 19.86 -0.80
C ALA A 357 12.33 19.62 0.72
N ILE A 358 13.44 19.30 1.39
CA ILE A 358 13.44 19.01 2.84
C ILE A 358 13.51 20.25 3.72
N LYS A 359 14.00 21.40 3.21
CA LYS A 359 14.14 22.65 3.99
C LYS A 359 12.90 23.00 4.85
N PRO A 360 11.67 23.03 4.32
CA PRO A 360 10.50 23.37 5.14
C PRO A 360 10.24 22.33 6.23
N TYR A 361 10.49 21.04 5.96
CA TYR A 361 10.33 19.99 6.95
C TYR A 361 11.41 20.03 8.03
N LEU A 362 12.67 20.27 7.64
CA LEU A 362 13.80 20.38 8.57
C LEU A 362 13.55 21.54 9.54
N LYS A 363 13.22 22.73 9.02
CA LYS A 363 12.88 23.89 9.83
C LYS A 363 11.72 23.59 10.79
N SER A 364 10.65 22.98 10.29
CA SER A 364 9.50 22.64 11.13
C SER A 364 9.85 21.64 12.23
N LEU A 365 10.75 20.68 11.99
CA LEU A 365 11.20 19.73 13.00
C LEU A 365 12.13 20.39 14.04
N GLU A 366 12.99 21.33 13.62
CA GLU A 366 13.83 22.14 14.51
C GLU A 366 12.98 23.04 15.41
N ASP A 367 11.98 23.71 14.85
CA ASP A 367 11.04 24.55 15.60
C ASP A 367 10.30 23.75 16.68
N MET A 368 9.87 22.52 16.36
CA MET A 368 9.26 21.57 17.32
C MET A 368 10.21 21.10 18.43
N THR A 369 11.52 21.20 18.20
CA THR A 369 12.55 20.80 19.18
C THR A 369 12.88 21.96 20.13
N SER A 370 12.56 23.19 19.75
CA SER A 370 12.83 24.36 20.57
C SER A 370 11.94 24.43 21.82
N PHE A 371 12.48 24.99 22.91
CA PHE A 371 11.86 25.05 24.24
C PHE A 371 10.48 25.72 24.26
N GLU A 372 10.19 26.63 23.31
CA GLU A 372 8.93 27.35 23.21
C GLU A 372 7.74 26.48 22.73
N TYR A 373 8.00 25.45 21.92
CA TYR A 373 6.94 24.55 21.47
C TYR A 373 6.44 23.64 22.60
N ALA A 374 7.35 23.22 23.48
CA ALA A 374 7.04 22.41 24.66
C ALA A 374 6.13 23.14 25.67
N GLN A 375 6.20 24.47 25.73
CA GLN A 375 5.32 25.27 26.60
C GLN A 375 3.91 25.47 26.01
N LYS A 376 3.78 25.59 24.68
CA LYS A 376 2.48 25.81 24.00
C LYS A 376 1.54 24.61 23.97
N GLU A 377 2.04 23.38 24.07
CA GLU A 377 1.16 22.20 24.24
C GLU A 377 0.71 21.98 25.68
N ASN A 378 1.53 22.36 26.68
CA ASN A 378 1.14 22.25 28.08
C ASN A 378 -0.04 23.16 28.45
N THR A 379 -0.17 24.33 27.80
CA THR A 379 -1.29 25.24 28.03
C THR A 379 -2.58 24.87 27.29
N LYS A 380 -2.54 23.97 26.29
CA LYS A 380 -3.74 23.51 25.58
C LYS A 380 -4.45 22.31 26.23
N ASN A 381 -3.84 21.67 27.21
CA ASN A 381 -4.40 20.53 27.95
C ASN A 381 -4.89 20.91 29.36
N THR A 382 -4.91 22.20 29.70
CA THR A 382 -5.34 22.72 31.01
C THR A 382 -6.63 23.54 30.98
N ASP A 383 -7.30 23.63 29.83
CA ASP A 383 -8.56 24.37 29.66
C ASP A 383 -9.74 23.45 29.30
#